data_AF-A0A6G0S2Q8-F1
#
_entry.id   AF-A0A6G0S2Q8-F1
#
_cell.length_a   1.000
_cell.length_b   1.000
_cell.length_c   1.000
_cell.angle_alpha   90.00
_cell.angle_beta   90.00
_cell.angle_gamma   90.00
#
_symmetry.space_group_name_H-M   'P 1'
#
loop_
_entity.id
_entity.type
_entity.pdbx_description
1 polymer ?
#
loop_
_entity_poly.entity_id
_entity_poly.type
_entity_poly.pdbx_seq_one_letter_code
_entity_poly.pdbx_strand_id
1 'polypeptide(L)'
;MGDAEDAQFSAFADVLARDSSYTYLMCFFHMLQNVQKKISANCRSEVLKIIYDIHFSNSEVEFLRHRDTAPMRWKDHPRTQAFSGYFEKQWLNDRYTNWHVYHTLSGNTTTNNPVEQYNKVIKRDYTLHTRTKLGMLLRLLPDCCTDESMSQRPFHKTVKVTDRLTRRARQMAQDNLLFEDNVHTTAPSFLAELQREAVVNVFSAPPRIYVESRQRREEYLAITAQMGSNCARMEVLGQPVNGWEVNIALRWCPCKYHQKFGACVHLLFALSQRNYVGSNGKRMMANRRITRGKAIAGRPRLNGPALSLQ
;
A
#
# COMPACT_ATOMS: atom_id res chain seq x y z
N MET A 1 3.76 16.96 4.81
CA MET A 1 2.93 16.56 3.66
C MET A 1 1.66 17.37 3.70
N GLY A 2 1.26 18.01 2.61
CA GLY A 2 0.06 18.84 2.61
C GLY A 2 -0.64 18.90 1.26
N ASP A 3 -1.58 19.83 1.17
CA ASP A 3 -2.39 20.05 -0.02
C ASP A 3 -1.64 20.92 -1.04
N ALA A 4 -2.20 21.02 -2.24
CA ALA A 4 -1.73 21.95 -3.26
C ALA A 4 -2.31 23.33 -2.97
N GLU A 5 -1.85 23.96 -1.90
CA GLU A 5 -2.34 25.23 -1.38
C GLU A 5 -1.16 26.13 -0.96
N ASP A 6 -1.16 27.36 -1.50
CA ASP A 6 0.01 28.24 -1.45
C ASP A 6 0.30 28.76 -0.04
N ALA A 7 -0.72 28.96 0.80
CA ALA A 7 -0.51 29.41 2.18
C ALA A 7 0.14 28.31 3.03
N GLN A 8 -0.26 27.06 2.87
CA GLN A 8 0.38 25.90 3.51
C GLN A 8 1.84 25.76 3.08
N PHE A 9 2.12 25.87 1.78
CA PHE A 9 3.49 25.79 1.27
C PHE A 9 4.35 26.94 1.78
N SER A 10 3.86 28.18 1.67
CA SER A 10 4.60 29.38 2.10
C SER A 10 4.87 29.34 3.60
N ALA A 11 3.87 28.99 4.42
CA ALA A 11 4.06 28.86 5.86
C ALA A 11 5.11 27.79 6.22
N PHE A 12 5.13 26.66 5.51
CA PHE A 12 6.18 25.66 5.67
C PHE A 12 7.56 26.22 5.26
N ALA A 13 7.64 26.87 4.10
CA ALA A 13 8.90 27.40 3.57
C ALA A 13 9.51 28.45 4.51
N ASP A 14 8.69 29.38 4.99
CA ASP A 14 9.14 30.52 5.78
C ASP A 14 9.51 30.15 7.22
N VAL A 15 8.80 29.19 7.82
CA VAL A 15 8.93 28.87 9.25
C VAL A 15 9.75 27.60 9.48
N LEU A 16 9.54 26.56 8.67
CA LEU A 16 10.11 25.24 8.92
C LEU A 16 11.30 24.93 8.03
N ALA A 17 11.29 25.36 6.76
CA ALA A 17 12.35 25.02 5.81
C ALA A 17 13.58 25.92 5.91
N ARG A 18 13.47 27.11 6.50
CA ARG A 18 14.55 28.10 6.54
C ARG A 18 15.84 27.57 7.16
N ASP A 19 15.72 26.81 8.25
CA ASP A 19 16.84 26.30 9.04
C ASP A 19 16.82 24.77 9.17
N SER A 20 16.17 24.06 8.23
CA SER A 20 16.08 22.60 8.27
C SER A 20 16.23 21.95 6.89
N SER A 21 16.50 20.64 6.88
CA SER A 21 16.53 19.81 5.67
C SER A 21 15.15 19.23 5.32
N TYR A 22 14.06 19.76 5.90
CA TYR A 22 12.74 19.21 5.66
C TYR A 22 12.28 19.47 4.22
N THR A 23 11.70 18.43 3.62
CA THR A 23 11.12 18.49 2.28
C THR A 23 9.60 18.54 2.38
N TYR A 24 8.97 19.51 1.71
CA TYR A 24 7.52 19.54 1.58
C TYR A 24 7.07 18.44 0.62
N LEU A 25 6.30 17.48 1.14
CA LEU A 25 5.71 16.40 0.33
C LEU A 25 4.27 16.75 -0.07
N MET A 26 3.93 16.40 -1.29
CA MET A 26 2.60 16.61 -1.86
C MET A 26 1.70 15.41 -1.65
N CYS A 27 0.47 15.67 -1.18
CA CYS A 27 -0.54 14.63 -1.08
C CYS A 27 -0.94 14.13 -2.48
N PHE A 28 -0.61 12.87 -2.77
CA PHE A 28 -0.90 12.25 -4.05
C PHE A 28 -2.40 12.23 -4.37
N PHE A 29 -3.25 12.04 -3.35
CA PHE A 29 -4.71 12.04 -3.53
C PHE A 29 -5.23 13.40 -4.01
N HIS A 30 -4.77 14.51 -3.43
CA HIS A 30 -5.16 15.85 -3.84
C HIS A 30 -4.63 16.22 -5.23
N MET A 31 -3.42 15.76 -5.57
CA MET A 31 -2.93 15.87 -6.94
C MET A 31 -3.86 15.16 -7.92
N LEU A 32 -4.25 13.91 -7.63
CA LEU A 32 -5.19 13.16 -8.47
C LEU A 32 -6.55 13.86 -8.60
N GLN A 33 -7.09 14.43 -7.51
CA GLN A 33 -8.33 15.20 -7.57
C GLN A 33 -8.22 16.41 -8.51
N ASN A 34 -7.10 17.14 -8.47
CA ASN A 34 -6.91 18.29 -9.35
C ASN A 34 -6.67 17.89 -10.80
N VAL A 35 -5.91 16.80 -11.03
CA VAL A 35 -5.73 16.22 -12.38
C VAL A 35 -7.06 15.79 -12.98
N GLN A 36 -7.93 15.13 -12.21
CA GLN A 36 -9.21 14.64 -12.73
C GLN A 36 -10.15 15.75 -13.20
N LYS A 37 -10.05 16.95 -12.61
CA LYS A 37 -10.78 18.15 -13.06
C LYS A 37 -10.27 18.70 -14.40
N LYS A 38 -9.07 18.31 -14.82
CA LYS A 38 -8.39 18.81 -16.03
C LYS A 38 -8.33 17.80 -17.17
N ILE A 39 -8.92 16.61 -16.99
CA ILE A 39 -8.97 15.55 -18.01
C ILE A 39 -10.40 15.10 -18.25
N SER A 40 -10.73 14.89 -19.52
CA SER A 40 -12.02 14.36 -19.93
C SER A 40 -12.19 12.90 -19.51
N ALA A 41 -13.44 12.49 -19.27
CA ALA A 41 -13.75 11.15 -18.78
C ALA A 41 -13.23 10.04 -19.71
N ASN A 42 -13.21 10.28 -21.02
CA ASN A 42 -12.80 9.32 -22.05
C ASN A 42 -11.31 8.97 -22.04
N CYS A 43 -10.41 9.86 -21.60
CA CYS A 43 -8.97 9.60 -21.51
C CYS A 43 -8.48 9.38 -20.07
N ARG A 44 -9.38 9.49 -19.08
CA ARG A 44 -9.05 9.45 -17.65
C ARG A 44 -8.31 8.17 -17.25
N SER A 45 -8.75 7.02 -17.73
CA SER A 45 -8.11 5.72 -17.38
C SER A 45 -6.65 5.66 -17.85
N GLU A 46 -6.39 6.06 -19.09
CA GLU A 46 -5.05 6.02 -19.71
C GLU A 46 -4.10 7.03 -19.06
N VAL A 47 -4.56 8.27 -18.87
CA VAL A 47 -3.79 9.32 -18.21
C VAL A 47 -3.44 8.92 -16.78
N LEU A 48 -4.43 8.45 -16.01
CA LEU A 48 -4.19 8.03 -14.64
C LEU A 48 -3.24 6.84 -14.57
N LYS A 49 -3.35 5.86 -15.49
CA LYS A 49 -2.41 4.74 -15.54
C LYS A 49 -0.96 5.23 -15.61
N ILE A 50 -0.68 6.18 -16.50
CA ILE A 50 0.66 6.77 -16.67
C ILE A 50 1.09 7.56 -15.42
N ILE A 51 0.17 8.33 -14.80
CA ILE A 51 0.46 9.06 -13.55
C ILE A 51 0.81 8.10 -12.41
N TYR A 52 0.14 6.95 -12.33
CA TYR A 52 0.48 5.92 -11.37
C TYR A 52 1.86 5.31 -11.63
N ASP A 53 2.28 5.18 -12.89
CA ASP A 53 3.65 4.74 -13.23
C ASP A 53 4.68 5.76 -12.72
N ILE A 54 4.46 7.05 -12.96
CA ILE A 54 5.30 8.14 -12.43
C ILE A 54 5.31 8.10 -10.89
N HIS A 55 4.15 8.00 -10.24
CA HIS A 55 4.02 7.99 -8.78
C HIS A 55 4.81 6.85 -8.13
N PHE A 56 4.73 5.65 -8.69
CA PHE A 56 5.39 4.44 -8.20
C PHE A 56 6.83 4.28 -8.71
N SER A 57 7.46 5.36 -9.13
CA SER A 57 8.91 5.38 -9.37
C SER A 57 9.66 5.07 -8.07
N ASN A 58 10.61 4.14 -8.14
CA ASN A 58 11.37 3.64 -7.01
C ASN A 58 12.68 4.41 -6.79
N SER A 59 13.06 5.24 -7.75
CA SER A 59 14.23 6.10 -7.69
C SER A 59 13.99 7.34 -8.52
N GLU A 60 14.82 8.36 -8.29
CA GLU A 60 14.85 9.56 -9.12
C GLU A 60 15.13 9.21 -10.58
N VAL A 61 16.02 8.26 -10.87
CA VAL A 61 16.33 7.83 -12.25
C VAL A 61 15.09 7.25 -12.95
N GLU A 62 14.32 6.41 -12.27
CA GLU A 62 13.08 5.87 -12.83
C GLU A 62 12.02 6.96 -13.02
N PHE A 63 11.93 7.89 -12.06
CA PHE A 63 11.06 9.05 -12.17
C PHE A 63 11.41 9.90 -13.40
N LEU A 64 12.68 10.25 -13.61
CA LEU A 64 13.11 11.05 -14.75
C LEU A 64 12.74 10.37 -16.08
N ARG A 65 12.88 9.04 -16.19
CA ARG A 65 12.44 8.28 -17.38
C ARG A 65 10.93 8.42 -17.62
N HIS A 66 10.12 8.29 -16.58
CA HIS A 66 8.67 8.46 -16.71
C HIS A 66 8.27 9.92 -16.97
N ARG A 67 8.94 10.87 -16.32
CA ARG A 67 8.76 12.31 -16.49
C ARG A 67 9.03 12.76 -17.92
N ASP A 68 10.05 12.21 -18.56
CA ASP A 68 10.40 12.64 -19.91
C ASP A 68 9.47 11.97 -20.94
N THR A 69 9.05 10.73 -20.71
CA THR A 69 8.22 9.97 -21.68
C THR A 69 6.72 10.26 -21.60
N ALA A 70 6.15 10.50 -20.41
CA ALA A 70 4.72 10.69 -20.25
C ALA A 70 4.17 11.95 -20.94
N PRO A 71 4.79 13.14 -20.80
CA PRO A 71 4.31 14.34 -21.45
C PRO A 71 4.41 14.32 -22.97
N MET A 72 5.43 13.63 -23.52
CA MET A 72 5.54 13.40 -24.97
C MET A 72 4.31 12.65 -25.49
N ARG A 73 3.99 11.51 -24.87
CA ARG A 73 2.80 10.72 -25.23
C ARG A 73 1.49 11.51 -25.14
N TRP A 74 1.37 12.39 -24.15
CA TRP A 74 0.19 13.23 -24.01
C TRP A 74 0.15 14.38 -25.02
N LYS A 75 1.30 14.92 -25.44
CA LYS A 75 1.42 15.96 -26.47
C LYS A 75 1.04 15.44 -27.85
N ASP A 76 1.36 14.18 -28.13
CA ASP A 76 1.09 13.54 -29.43
C ASP A 76 -0.40 13.30 -29.69
N HIS A 77 -1.24 13.28 -28.65
CA HIS A 77 -2.68 13.08 -28.80
C HIS A 77 -3.45 14.39 -28.59
N PRO A 78 -4.28 14.84 -29.58
CA PRO A 78 -5.07 16.06 -29.46
C PRO A 78 -5.92 16.19 -28.20
N ARG A 79 -6.42 15.07 -27.64
CA ARG A 79 -7.26 15.04 -26.44
C ARG A 79 -6.50 15.33 -25.14
N THR A 80 -5.19 15.12 -25.12
CA THR A 80 -4.36 15.24 -23.90
C THR A 80 -3.28 16.32 -24.03
N GLN A 81 -3.17 16.97 -25.18
CA GLN A 81 -2.13 17.97 -25.44
C GLN A 81 -2.18 19.15 -24.45
N ALA A 82 -3.35 19.75 -24.25
CA ALA A 82 -3.54 20.84 -23.29
C ALA A 82 -3.30 20.37 -21.84
N PHE A 83 -3.70 19.13 -21.52
CA PHE A 83 -3.42 18.52 -20.23
C PHE A 83 -1.91 18.35 -19.98
N SER A 84 -1.14 17.97 -21.01
CA SER A 84 0.31 17.79 -20.90
C SER A 84 1.00 19.07 -20.43
N GLY A 85 0.69 20.21 -21.06
CA GLY A 85 1.25 21.52 -20.65
C GLY A 85 0.84 21.92 -19.23
N TYR A 86 -0.41 21.66 -18.84
CA TYR A 86 -0.87 21.85 -17.46
C TYR A 86 -0.07 20.97 -16.47
N PHE A 87 0.11 19.69 -16.80
CA PHE A 87 0.74 18.73 -15.91
C PHE A 87 2.22 19.00 -15.73
N GLU A 88 2.94 19.27 -16.82
CA GLU A 88 4.35 19.69 -16.79
C GLU A 88 4.55 20.91 -15.91
N LYS A 89 3.74 21.95 -16.14
CA LYS A 89 3.84 23.19 -15.36
C LYS A 89 3.59 22.94 -13.87
N GLN A 90 2.43 22.38 -13.53
CA GLN A 90 1.96 22.35 -12.13
C GLN A 90 2.63 21.24 -11.29
N TRP A 91 2.83 20.05 -11.87
CA TRP A 91 3.15 18.84 -11.10
C TRP A 91 4.57 18.33 -11.33
N LEU A 92 5.29 18.86 -12.32
CA LEU A 92 6.67 18.46 -12.63
C LEU A 92 7.69 19.60 -12.45
N ASN A 93 7.30 20.86 -12.64
CA ASN A 93 8.23 21.99 -12.65
C ASN A 93 7.97 23.09 -11.59
N ASP A 94 6.81 23.08 -10.93
CA ASP A 94 6.46 24.07 -9.88
C ASP A 94 6.79 23.54 -8.46
N ARG A 95 6.25 24.20 -7.43
CA ARG A 95 6.45 23.89 -6.00
C ARG A 95 5.83 22.57 -5.55
N TYR A 96 4.95 21.97 -6.35
CA TYR A 96 4.13 20.81 -5.97
C TYR A 96 4.59 19.49 -6.62
N THR A 97 5.90 19.25 -6.66
CA THR A 97 6.52 18.14 -7.39
C THR A 97 6.76 16.89 -6.55
N ASN A 98 6.86 17.00 -5.23
CA ASN A 98 7.25 15.88 -4.36
C ASN A 98 6.07 14.96 -3.98
N TRP A 99 5.38 14.37 -4.96
CA TRP A 99 4.25 13.43 -4.75
C TRP A 99 4.60 11.97 -5.06
N HIS A 100 5.87 11.67 -5.40
CA HIS A 100 6.34 10.33 -5.76
C HIS A 100 6.68 9.46 -4.56
N VAL A 101 6.59 8.13 -4.71
CA VAL A 101 6.84 7.14 -3.65
C VAL A 101 8.29 7.19 -3.15
N TYR A 102 9.27 7.41 -4.02
CA TYR A 102 10.69 7.41 -3.65
C TYR A 102 11.10 8.51 -2.66
N HIS A 103 10.26 9.54 -2.44
CA HIS A 103 10.49 10.53 -1.38
C HIS A 103 10.14 10.02 0.02
N THR A 104 9.51 8.85 0.13
CA THR A 104 9.07 8.28 1.40
C THR A 104 9.63 6.88 1.60
N LEU A 105 9.92 6.54 2.86
CA LEU A 105 10.25 5.16 3.22
C LEU A 105 9.05 4.24 2.97
N SER A 106 9.35 2.98 2.67
CA SER A 106 8.33 1.96 2.42
C SER A 106 7.36 1.83 3.60
N GLY A 107 6.06 1.90 3.30
CA GLY A 107 4.98 1.85 4.30
C GLY A 107 4.59 3.20 4.89
N ASN A 108 5.30 4.28 4.57
CA ASN A 108 4.88 5.62 4.93
C ASN A 108 3.78 6.11 3.99
N THR A 109 2.95 7.01 4.50
CA THR A 109 1.80 7.52 3.75
C THR A 109 2.23 8.54 2.70
N THR A 110 1.73 8.37 1.47
CA THR A 110 1.85 9.39 0.39
C THR A 110 0.60 10.29 0.29
N THR A 111 -0.26 10.27 1.31
CA THR A 111 -1.48 11.07 1.40
C THR A 111 -1.64 11.64 2.80
N ASN A 112 -2.26 12.81 2.93
CA ASN A 112 -2.61 13.41 4.21
C ASN A 112 -3.93 12.88 4.81
N ASN A 113 -4.50 11.78 4.29
CA ASN A 113 -5.74 11.19 4.82
C ASN A 113 -5.72 10.96 6.35
N PRO A 114 -4.63 10.52 7.01
CA PRO A 114 -4.62 10.43 8.48
C PRO A 114 -4.93 11.76 9.17
N VAL A 115 -4.36 12.87 8.67
CA VAL A 115 -4.63 14.23 9.18
C VAL A 115 -6.09 14.61 8.92
N GLU A 116 -6.62 14.30 7.75
CA GLU A 116 -8.04 14.58 7.44
C GLU A 116 -9.00 13.77 8.32
N GLN A 117 -8.71 12.50 8.59
CA GLN A 117 -9.53 11.67 9.47
C GLN A 117 -9.47 12.19 10.90
N TYR A 118 -8.29 12.61 11.37
CA TYR A 118 -8.15 13.24 12.68
C TYR A 118 -8.94 14.56 12.75
N ASN A 119 -8.84 15.41 11.72
CA ASN A 119 -9.62 16.63 11.62
C ASN A 119 -11.13 16.38 11.62
N LYS A 120 -11.60 15.24 11.10
CA LYS A 120 -13.02 14.85 11.19
C LYS A 120 -13.45 14.53 12.62
N VAL A 121 -12.59 13.90 13.42
CA VAL A 121 -12.85 13.65 14.84
C VAL A 121 -12.98 14.97 15.59
N ILE A 122 -12.03 15.90 15.41
CA ILE A 122 -12.10 17.23 16.05
C ILE A 122 -13.40 17.95 15.68
N LYS A 123 -13.73 17.98 14.38
CA LYS A 123 -14.94 18.63 13.89
C LYS A 123 -16.20 18.00 14.46
N ARG A 124 -16.25 16.68 14.58
CA ARG A 124 -17.41 15.94 15.07
C ARG A 124 -17.59 16.10 16.57
N ASP A 125 -16.53 15.93 17.36
CA ASP A 125 -16.62 15.73 18.80
C ASP A 125 -16.47 17.03 19.60
N TYR A 126 -15.65 17.97 19.12
CA TYR A 126 -15.31 19.18 19.88
C TYR A 126 -16.00 20.42 19.35
N THR A 127 -16.10 20.55 18.03
CA THR A 127 -16.74 21.74 17.43
C THR A 127 -18.17 21.46 16.97
N LEU A 128 -18.62 20.21 16.98
CA LEU A 128 -19.96 19.79 16.49
C LEU A 128 -20.26 20.34 15.08
N HIS A 129 -19.25 20.39 14.21
CA HIS A 129 -19.30 21.00 12.87
C HIS A 129 -19.67 22.49 12.84
N THR A 130 -19.58 23.20 13.96
CA THR A 130 -19.84 24.64 14.07
C THR A 130 -18.56 25.47 14.01
N ARG A 131 -18.68 26.69 13.49
CA ARG A 131 -17.57 27.65 13.44
C ARG A 131 -17.28 28.16 14.85
N THR A 132 -16.15 27.75 15.40
CA THR A 132 -15.73 28.14 16.76
C THR A 132 -14.85 29.40 16.72
N LYS A 133 -15.06 30.33 17.65
CA LYS A 133 -14.19 31.52 17.80
C LYS A 133 -12.80 31.10 18.28
N LEU A 134 -11.75 31.82 17.87
CA LEU A 134 -10.36 31.47 18.21
C LEU A 134 -10.13 31.28 19.72
N GLY A 135 -10.68 32.16 20.56
CA GLY A 135 -10.54 32.04 22.02
C GLY A 135 -11.19 30.78 22.62
N MET A 136 -12.27 30.28 22.00
CA MET A 136 -12.88 29.01 22.38
C MET A 136 -12.06 27.82 21.86
N LEU A 137 -11.54 27.92 20.63
CA LEU A 137 -10.68 26.89 20.06
C LEU A 137 -9.44 26.66 20.93
N LEU A 138 -8.80 27.73 21.42
CA LEU A 138 -7.65 27.64 22.32
C LEU A 138 -7.97 26.93 23.65
N ARG A 139 -9.24 26.89 24.07
CA ARG A 139 -9.68 26.14 25.27
C ARG A 139 -9.97 24.68 24.94
N LEU A 140 -10.53 24.39 23.77
CA LEU A 140 -10.82 23.04 23.32
C LEU A 140 -9.55 22.24 22.95
N LEU A 141 -8.50 22.90 22.47
CA LEU A 141 -7.25 22.23 22.09
C LEU A 141 -6.58 21.48 23.27
N PRO A 142 -6.46 22.05 24.48
CA PRO A 142 -6.06 21.31 25.67
C PRO A 142 -6.91 20.07 25.93
N ASP A 143 -8.24 20.17 25.86
CA ASP A 143 -9.14 19.03 26.07
C ASP A 143 -8.87 17.92 25.05
N CYS A 144 -8.71 18.27 23.77
CA CYS A 144 -8.31 17.32 22.72
C CYS A 144 -7.01 16.60 23.08
N CYS A 145 -6.00 17.36 23.54
CA CYS A 145 -4.71 16.80 23.92
C CYS A 145 -4.83 15.87 25.14
N THR A 146 -5.62 16.24 26.13
CA THR A 146 -5.87 15.43 27.33
C THR A 146 -6.56 14.12 26.96
N ASP A 147 -7.61 14.16 26.15
CA ASP A 147 -8.32 12.96 25.69
C ASP A 147 -7.42 12.03 24.88
N GLU A 148 -6.63 12.56 23.95
CA GLU A 148 -5.66 11.75 23.21
C GLU A 148 -4.53 11.21 24.10
N SER A 149 -4.12 11.95 25.15
CA SER A 149 -3.11 11.47 26.10
C SER A 149 -3.59 10.28 26.95
N MET A 150 -4.89 10.17 27.17
CA MET A 150 -5.52 9.03 27.86
C MET A 150 -5.66 7.80 26.97
N SER A 151 -5.47 7.95 25.65
CA SER A 151 -5.52 6.87 24.68
C SER A 151 -4.32 5.93 24.82
N GLN A 152 -4.57 4.66 25.14
CA GLN A 152 -3.51 3.63 25.20
C GLN A 152 -3.13 3.07 23.82
N ARG A 153 -3.44 3.77 22.73
CA ARG A 153 -3.15 3.28 21.38
C ARG A 153 -1.64 3.33 21.12
N PRO A 154 -0.98 2.18 20.86
CA PRO A 154 0.45 2.17 20.65
C PRO A 154 0.81 2.82 19.31
N PHE A 155 1.90 3.59 19.28
CA PHE A 155 2.49 4.07 18.04
C PHE A 155 3.24 2.92 17.34
N HIS A 156 2.73 2.48 16.18
CA HIS A 156 3.36 1.43 15.41
C HIS A 156 4.56 1.96 14.63
N LYS A 157 5.76 1.48 14.98
CA LYS A 157 7.03 1.81 14.27
C LYS A 157 7.27 0.97 13.03
N THR A 158 6.50 -0.10 12.85
CA THR A 158 6.62 -1.02 11.72
C THR A 158 5.31 -1.07 10.96
N VAL A 159 5.40 -1.36 9.67
CA VAL A 159 4.24 -1.52 8.81
C VAL A 159 3.31 -2.58 9.37
N LYS A 160 2.05 -2.18 9.58
CA LYS A 160 0.96 -3.08 9.94
C LYS A 160 0.16 -3.43 8.70
N VAL A 161 0.15 -4.71 8.37
CA VAL A 161 -0.65 -5.25 7.27
C VAL A 161 -2.13 -5.05 7.57
N THR A 162 -2.89 -4.54 6.60
CA THR A 162 -4.34 -4.35 6.75
C THR A 162 -5.08 -5.68 6.57
N ASP A 163 -6.17 -5.87 7.31
CA ASP A 163 -7.01 -7.07 7.18
C ASP A 163 -7.54 -7.26 5.75
N ARG A 164 -7.77 -6.15 5.02
CA ARG A 164 -8.18 -6.19 3.61
C ARG A 164 -7.10 -6.82 2.74
N LEU A 165 -5.84 -6.43 2.93
CA LEU A 165 -4.72 -7.02 2.17
C LEU A 165 -4.52 -8.49 2.54
N THR A 166 -4.64 -8.84 3.82
CA THR A 166 -4.57 -10.23 4.29
C THR A 166 -5.68 -11.10 3.68
N ARG A 167 -6.93 -10.62 3.70
CA ARG A 167 -8.06 -11.34 3.07
C ARG A 167 -7.85 -11.50 1.57
N ARG A 168 -7.40 -10.45 0.88
CA ARG A 168 -7.14 -10.50 -0.56
C ARG A 168 -6.04 -11.51 -0.92
N ALA A 169 -4.93 -11.53 -0.17
CA ALA A 169 -3.86 -12.48 -0.41
C ALA A 169 -4.34 -13.94 -0.25
N ARG A 170 -5.19 -14.19 0.75
CA ARG A 170 -5.81 -15.52 0.95
C ARG A 170 -6.74 -15.90 -0.18
N GLN A 171 -7.60 -14.98 -0.61
CA GLN A 171 -8.51 -15.22 -1.73
C GLN A 171 -7.73 -15.53 -3.01
N MET A 172 -6.71 -14.73 -3.33
CA MET A 172 -5.87 -14.96 -4.50
C MET A 172 -5.13 -16.29 -4.44
N ALA A 173 -4.69 -16.73 -3.25
CA ALA A 173 -4.09 -18.04 -3.07
C ALA A 173 -5.10 -19.18 -3.30
N GLN A 174 -6.34 -19.04 -2.79
CA GLN A 174 -7.42 -20.01 -3.00
C GLN A 174 -7.83 -20.12 -4.47
N ASP A 175 -7.83 -18.99 -5.18
CA ASP A 175 -8.18 -18.91 -6.60
C ASP A 175 -7.01 -19.32 -7.54
N ASN A 176 -5.89 -19.83 -6.98
CA ASN A 176 -4.67 -20.16 -7.72
C ASN A 176 -4.08 -18.99 -8.53
N LEU A 177 -4.33 -17.76 -8.09
CA LEU A 177 -3.74 -16.54 -8.67
C LEU A 177 -2.38 -16.22 -8.03
N LEU A 178 -2.00 -16.93 -6.96
CA LEU A 178 -0.68 -16.88 -6.33
C LEU A 178 -0.13 -18.29 -6.19
N PHE A 179 1.09 -18.52 -6.68
CA PHE A 179 1.77 -19.80 -6.56
C PHE A 179 3.29 -19.63 -6.47
N GLU A 180 3.96 -20.57 -5.80
CA GLU A 180 5.42 -20.63 -5.76
C GLU A 180 5.92 -21.39 -6.99
N ASP A 181 6.95 -20.87 -7.66
CA ASP A 181 7.64 -21.60 -8.72
C ASP A 181 8.81 -22.40 -8.14
N ASN A 182 8.70 -23.71 -8.27
CA ASN A 182 9.74 -24.63 -7.83
C ASN A 182 10.76 -24.80 -8.95
N VAL A 183 11.61 -23.80 -9.14
CA VAL A 183 12.84 -24.01 -9.93
C VAL A 183 13.75 -24.91 -9.07
N HIS A 184 13.67 -26.22 -9.30
CA HIS A 184 14.62 -27.18 -8.76
C HIS A 184 15.98 -26.95 -9.44
N THR A 185 16.76 -26.01 -8.94
CA THR A 185 18.18 -25.91 -9.32
C THR A 185 18.93 -27.04 -8.64
N THR A 186 19.44 -27.96 -9.47
CA THR A 186 20.23 -29.12 -9.10
C THR A 186 21.43 -28.73 -8.24
N ALA A 187 21.52 -29.37 -7.06
CA ALA A 187 22.61 -29.43 -6.08
C ALA A 187 23.39 -28.14 -5.74
N PRO A 188 22.97 -27.39 -4.70
CA PRO A 188 23.83 -26.36 -4.12
C PRO A 188 24.26 -26.68 -2.68
N SER A 189 25.43 -26.17 -2.31
CA SER A 189 26.07 -26.34 -0.99
C SER A 189 25.17 -25.96 0.19
N PHE A 190 25.46 -26.49 1.38
CA PHE A 190 24.70 -26.25 2.62
C PHE A 190 24.43 -24.75 2.93
N LEU A 191 25.37 -23.86 2.61
CA LEU A 191 25.18 -22.41 2.76
C LEU A 191 24.16 -21.84 1.77
N ALA A 192 24.15 -22.35 0.54
CA ALA A 192 23.16 -22.01 -0.47
C ALA A 192 21.78 -22.62 -0.17
N GLU A 193 21.68 -23.69 0.61
CA GLU A 193 20.41 -24.21 1.15
C GLU A 193 19.83 -23.29 2.23
N LEU A 194 20.66 -22.80 3.16
CA LEU A 194 20.25 -21.83 4.20
C LEU A 194 19.76 -20.49 3.63
N GLN A 195 20.40 -19.98 2.56
CA GLN A 195 19.93 -18.78 1.85
C GLN A 195 18.68 -19.05 1.00
N ARG A 196 18.52 -20.25 0.42
CA ARG A 196 17.32 -20.64 -0.34
C ARG A 196 16.09 -20.86 0.53
N GLU A 197 16.23 -21.26 1.80
CA GLU A 197 15.07 -21.33 2.70
C GLU A 197 14.45 -19.94 2.98
N ALA A 198 15.19 -18.85 2.74
CA ALA A 198 14.75 -17.49 3.01
C ALA A 198 14.15 -16.77 1.80
N VAL A 199 14.44 -17.19 0.56
CA VAL A 199 13.96 -16.54 -0.66
C VAL A 199 13.08 -17.49 -1.46
N VAL A 200 11.86 -17.05 -1.80
CA VAL A 200 10.92 -17.82 -2.62
C VAL A 200 10.45 -17.00 -3.81
N ASN A 201 10.24 -17.69 -4.93
CA ASN A 201 9.72 -17.09 -6.15
C ASN A 201 8.20 -17.19 -6.16
N VAL A 202 7.52 -16.05 -6.06
CA VAL A 202 6.04 -15.99 -6.04
C VAL A 202 5.52 -15.34 -7.30
N PHE A 203 4.69 -16.07 -8.03
CA PHE A 203 3.95 -15.53 -9.15
C PHE A 203 2.63 -14.94 -8.70
N SER A 204 2.24 -13.82 -9.31
CA SER A 204 0.87 -13.33 -9.27
C SER A 204 0.28 -13.23 -10.67
N ALA A 205 -0.87 -13.86 -10.87
CA ALA A 205 -1.74 -13.51 -11.99
C ALA A 205 -2.49 -12.20 -11.66
N PRO A 206 -2.76 -11.33 -12.66
CA PRO A 206 -3.53 -10.12 -12.44
C PRO A 206 -4.95 -10.47 -11.97
N PRO A 207 -5.40 -10.05 -10.77
CA PRO A 207 -6.74 -10.35 -10.30
C PRO A 207 -7.77 -9.49 -11.03
N ARG A 208 -8.98 -10.03 -11.26
CA ARG A 208 -10.15 -9.22 -11.65
C ARG A 208 -10.60 -8.42 -10.43
N ILE A 209 -10.35 -7.11 -10.41
CA ILE A 209 -10.70 -6.26 -9.27
C ILE A 209 -12.13 -5.76 -9.45
N TYR A 210 -13.07 -6.33 -8.68
CA TYR A 210 -14.41 -5.76 -8.53
C TYR A 210 -14.38 -4.70 -7.42
N VAL A 211 -14.84 -3.48 -7.72
CA VAL A 211 -14.98 -2.41 -6.73
C VAL A 211 -16.45 -2.23 -6.40
N GLU A 212 -16.83 -2.66 -5.20
CA GLU A 212 -18.18 -2.49 -4.68
C GLU A 212 -18.40 -1.04 -4.22
N SER A 213 -19.47 -0.41 -4.72
CA SER A 213 -19.84 0.98 -4.45
C SER A 213 -20.51 1.09 -3.07
N ARG A 214 -19.79 1.55 -2.05
CA ARG A 214 -20.41 1.96 -0.78
C ARG A 214 -20.51 3.48 -0.67
N GLN A 215 -21.75 3.97 -0.72
CA GLN A 215 -22.27 5.28 -0.28
C GLN A 215 -21.22 6.39 -0.03
N ARG A 216 -20.56 6.87 -1.08
CA ARG A 216 -19.80 8.14 -1.10
C ARG A 216 -20.06 8.85 -2.43
N ARG A 217 -19.80 10.16 -2.51
CA ARG A 217 -19.96 10.96 -3.75
C ARG A 217 -19.25 10.26 -4.93
N GLU A 218 -19.92 10.18 -6.07
CA GLU A 218 -19.52 9.36 -7.24
C GLU A 218 -18.09 9.62 -7.70
N GLU A 219 -17.65 10.89 -7.70
CA GLU A 219 -16.28 11.27 -8.06
C GLU A 219 -15.24 10.61 -7.15
N TYR A 220 -15.43 10.66 -5.83
CA TYR A 220 -14.52 10.06 -4.85
C TYR A 220 -14.46 8.53 -4.99
N LEU A 221 -15.59 7.89 -5.31
CA LEU A 221 -15.67 6.46 -5.59
C LEU A 221 -14.90 6.10 -6.86
N ALA A 222 -15.04 6.89 -7.93
CA ALA A 222 -14.32 6.69 -9.17
C ALA A 222 -12.81 6.82 -8.98
N ILE A 223 -12.35 7.83 -8.21
CA ILE A 223 -10.93 7.95 -7.83
C ILE A 223 -10.50 6.69 -7.09
N THR A 224 -11.19 6.34 -6.00
CA THR A 224 -10.82 5.20 -5.11
C THR A 224 -10.82 3.86 -5.86
N ALA A 225 -11.77 3.65 -6.76
CA ALA A 225 -11.86 2.46 -7.60
C ALA A 225 -10.66 2.37 -8.57
N GLN A 226 -10.35 3.48 -9.25
CA GLN A 226 -9.18 3.60 -10.11
C GLN A 226 -7.87 3.50 -9.32
N MET A 227 -7.83 3.98 -8.08
CA MET A 227 -6.68 3.77 -7.19
C MET A 227 -6.49 2.29 -6.92
N GLY A 228 -7.57 1.55 -6.63
CA GLY A 228 -7.51 0.11 -6.38
C GLY A 228 -6.95 -0.66 -7.58
N SER A 229 -7.45 -0.38 -8.77
CA SER A 229 -6.99 -1.02 -10.01
C SER A 229 -5.52 -0.69 -10.33
N ASN A 230 -5.15 0.59 -10.29
CA ASN A 230 -3.78 0.99 -10.58
C ASN A 230 -2.79 0.54 -9.50
N CYS A 231 -3.18 0.51 -8.22
CA CYS A 231 -2.32 -0.04 -7.17
C CYS A 231 -2.13 -1.55 -7.36
N ALA A 232 -3.18 -2.32 -7.61
CA ALA A 232 -3.04 -3.75 -7.84
C ALA A 232 -2.19 -4.07 -9.08
N ARG A 233 -2.24 -3.23 -10.12
CA ARG A 233 -1.32 -3.34 -11.26
C ARG A 233 0.15 -3.25 -10.85
N MET A 234 0.49 -2.49 -9.79
CA MET A 234 1.86 -2.40 -9.25
C MET A 234 2.34 -3.68 -8.57
N GLU A 235 1.47 -4.67 -8.37
CA GLU A 235 1.88 -5.98 -7.90
C GLU A 235 2.39 -6.85 -9.06
N VAL A 236 1.91 -6.64 -10.29
CA VAL A 236 2.26 -7.48 -11.45
C VAL A 236 3.15 -6.77 -12.48
N LEU A 237 3.22 -5.43 -12.43
CA LEU A 237 4.00 -4.66 -13.38
C LEU A 237 5.49 -5.00 -13.27
N GLY A 238 6.06 -5.51 -14.35
CA GLY A 238 7.47 -5.91 -14.40
C GLY A 238 7.77 -7.23 -13.68
N GLN A 239 6.74 -8.05 -13.40
CA GLN A 239 6.94 -9.36 -12.81
C GLN A 239 7.86 -10.22 -13.69
N PRO A 240 8.95 -10.78 -13.12
CA PRO A 240 9.85 -11.66 -13.85
C PRO A 240 9.19 -12.93 -14.36
N VAL A 241 9.83 -13.58 -15.34
CA VAL A 241 9.35 -14.83 -15.93
C VAL A 241 9.26 -15.96 -14.91
N ASN A 242 10.09 -15.91 -13.87
CA ASN A 242 10.13 -16.82 -12.71
C ASN A 242 9.43 -16.23 -11.46
N GLY A 243 8.63 -15.17 -11.60
CA GLY A 243 7.92 -14.55 -10.49
C GLY A 243 8.80 -13.63 -9.65
N TRP A 244 8.24 -13.09 -8.56
CA TRP A 244 8.95 -12.18 -7.68
C TRP A 244 9.81 -12.94 -6.66
N GLU A 245 11.09 -12.60 -6.58
CA GLU A 245 12.01 -13.07 -5.54
C GLU A 245 11.67 -12.44 -4.18
N VAL A 246 10.83 -13.12 -3.40
CA VAL A 246 10.40 -12.66 -2.08
C VAL A 246 11.37 -13.15 -1.02
N ASN A 247 12.01 -12.21 -0.32
CA ASN A 247 12.85 -12.52 0.83
C ASN A 247 12.01 -12.54 2.11
N ILE A 248 11.73 -13.73 2.63
CA ILE A 248 10.93 -13.98 3.82
C ILE A 248 11.66 -13.50 5.09
N ALA A 249 12.98 -13.68 5.16
CA ALA A 249 13.78 -13.30 6.33
C ALA A 249 13.79 -11.78 6.53
N LEU A 250 13.97 -11.03 5.43
CA LEU A 250 13.95 -9.56 5.42
C LEU A 250 12.53 -8.99 5.29
N ARG A 251 11.51 -9.83 5.11
CA ARG A 251 10.12 -9.44 4.84
C ARG A 251 10.00 -8.45 3.68
N TRP A 252 10.70 -8.76 2.59
CA TRP A 252 10.88 -7.86 1.47
C TRP A 252 10.44 -8.51 0.16
N CYS A 253 9.83 -7.70 -0.72
CA CYS A 253 9.44 -8.11 -2.06
C CYS A 253 9.81 -7.00 -3.06
N PRO A 254 10.35 -7.34 -4.23
CA PRO A 254 10.77 -6.37 -5.24
C PRO A 254 9.61 -5.67 -5.96
N CYS A 255 8.35 -6.10 -5.79
CA CYS A 255 7.23 -5.49 -6.49
C CYS A 255 6.99 -4.04 -6.04
N LYS A 256 6.56 -3.19 -6.98
CA LYS A 256 6.27 -1.76 -6.75
C LYS A 256 5.26 -1.52 -5.63
N TYR A 257 4.30 -2.43 -5.47
CA TYR A 257 3.34 -2.36 -4.38
C TYR A 257 4.03 -2.49 -3.01
N HIS A 258 4.93 -3.46 -2.84
CA HIS A 258 5.66 -3.62 -1.58
C HIS A 258 6.56 -2.41 -1.32
N GLN A 259 7.28 -1.93 -2.33
CA GLN A 259 8.13 -0.75 -2.19
C GLN A 259 7.37 0.46 -1.65
N LYS A 260 6.15 0.71 -2.12
CA LYS A 260 5.30 1.76 -1.56
C LYS A 260 4.77 1.45 -0.15
N PHE A 261 4.16 0.28 0.03
CA PHE A 261 3.31 0.02 1.20
C PHE A 261 3.99 -0.80 2.30
N GLY A 262 5.20 -1.32 2.07
CA GLY A 262 5.96 -2.21 2.97
C GLY A 262 5.34 -3.60 3.17
N ALA A 263 4.26 -3.91 2.48
CA ALA A 263 3.60 -5.20 2.46
C ALA A 263 2.90 -5.40 1.11
N CYS A 264 2.81 -6.64 0.63
CA CYS A 264 2.13 -7.00 -0.61
C CYS A 264 1.56 -8.42 -0.51
N VAL A 265 0.73 -8.80 -1.49
CA VAL A 265 0.13 -10.14 -1.55
C VAL A 265 1.18 -11.26 -1.65
N HIS A 266 2.29 -11.06 -2.36
CA HIS A 266 3.36 -12.05 -2.52
C HIS A 266 4.05 -12.38 -1.19
N LEU A 267 4.40 -11.33 -0.43
CA LEU A 267 5.05 -11.50 0.87
C LEU A 267 4.13 -12.23 1.85
N LEU A 268 2.84 -11.88 1.87
CA LEU A 268 1.88 -12.55 2.73
C LEU A 268 1.67 -14.02 2.35
N PHE A 269 1.63 -14.30 1.05
CA PHE A 269 1.54 -15.66 0.53
C PHE A 269 2.77 -16.50 0.93
N ALA A 270 3.97 -16.02 0.64
CA ALA A 270 5.23 -16.67 1.02
C ALA A 270 5.31 -16.95 2.53
N LEU A 271 4.94 -15.97 3.36
CA LEU A 271 4.91 -16.14 4.81
C LEU A 271 3.89 -17.20 5.27
N SER A 272 2.76 -17.32 4.57
CA SER A 272 1.73 -18.32 4.89
C SER A 272 2.16 -19.74 4.54
N GLN A 273 2.82 -19.96 3.40
CA GLN A 273 3.29 -21.29 2.97
C GLN A 273 4.31 -21.88 3.93
N ARG A 274 5.13 -21.02 4.54
CA ARG A 274 6.18 -21.42 5.47
C ARG A 274 5.71 -21.42 6.94
N ASN A 275 4.40 -21.29 7.19
CA ASN A 275 3.79 -21.24 8.53
C ASN A 275 4.31 -20.12 9.42
N TYR A 276 4.97 -19.08 8.88
CA TYR A 276 5.39 -17.92 9.66
C TYR A 276 4.24 -17.01 10.05
N VAL A 277 3.06 -17.20 9.44
CA VAL A 277 1.84 -16.45 9.73
C VAL A 277 0.67 -17.42 9.74
N GLY A 278 0.00 -17.55 10.89
CA GLY A 278 -1.20 -18.38 11.03
C GLY A 278 -2.42 -17.77 10.35
N SER A 279 -3.54 -18.52 10.36
CA SER A 279 -4.85 -18.08 9.84
C SER A 279 -5.41 -16.81 10.50
N ASN A 280 -4.76 -16.30 11.54
CA ASN A 280 -5.07 -15.06 12.25
C ASN A 280 -4.03 -13.93 12.05
N GLY A 281 -3.02 -14.11 11.19
CA GLY A 281 -2.00 -13.08 10.96
C GLY A 281 -0.85 -13.05 11.97
N LYS A 282 -0.85 -13.94 12.97
CA LYS A 282 0.20 -13.99 14.01
C LYS A 282 1.32 -14.96 13.65
N ARG A 283 2.53 -14.70 14.16
CA ARG A 283 3.70 -15.56 13.96
C ARG A 283 3.46 -16.93 14.60
N MET A 284 3.42 -18.01 13.82
CA MET A 284 3.42 -19.35 14.38
C MET A 284 4.88 -19.83 14.47
N MET A 285 5.29 -20.31 15.65
CA MET A 285 6.55 -21.04 15.79
C MET A 285 6.26 -22.51 15.47
N ALA A 286 6.62 -22.98 14.29
CA ALA A 286 6.63 -24.40 13.99
C ALA A 286 8.00 -24.97 14.38
N ASN A 287 8.06 -25.75 15.46
CA ASN A 287 9.27 -26.50 15.83
C ASN A 287 9.45 -27.66 14.85
N ARG A 288 10.46 -27.58 13.97
CA ARG A 288 10.77 -28.61 12.96
C ARG A 288 11.53 -29.84 13.51
N ARG A 289 11.48 -30.10 14.82
CA ARG A 289 12.07 -31.32 15.42
C ARG A 289 11.02 -32.21 16.07
N ILE A 290 10.06 -32.73 15.30
CA ILE A 290 9.34 -33.96 15.68
C ILE A 290 9.16 -34.82 14.41
N THR A 291 10.10 -35.75 14.28
CA THR A 291 9.96 -37.12 13.76
C THR A 291 8.92 -37.37 12.66
N ARG A 292 9.42 -37.64 11.44
CA ARG A 292 8.77 -38.57 10.52
C ARG A 292 8.68 -39.93 11.21
N GLY A 293 7.50 -40.26 11.73
CA GLY A 293 7.25 -41.56 12.37
C GLY A 293 5.78 -41.73 12.74
N LYS A 294 5.00 -42.29 11.80
CA LYS A 294 3.74 -43.04 11.94
C LYS A 294 2.81 -42.74 13.14
N ALA A 295 1.59 -42.27 12.85
CA ALA A 295 0.37 -43.09 12.95
C ALA A 295 -0.88 -42.26 12.61
N ILE A 296 -1.72 -42.81 11.74
CA ILE A 296 -3.09 -42.34 11.51
C ILE A 296 -3.88 -42.69 12.78
N ALA A 297 -4.16 -41.71 13.63
CA ALA A 297 -5.08 -41.87 14.75
C ALA A 297 -6.43 -41.27 14.39
N GLY A 298 -7.17 -41.97 13.52
CA GLY A 298 -8.59 -41.74 13.33
C GLY A 298 -9.38 -42.33 14.49
N ARG A 299 -10.35 -41.58 15.00
CA ARG A 299 -11.31 -42.04 16.02
C ARG A 299 -12.10 -43.25 15.48
N PRO A 300 -12.22 -44.38 16.20
CA PRO A 300 -13.02 -45.51 15.77
C PRO A 300 -14.49 -45.09 15.55
N ARG A 301 -15.11 -45.59 14.48
CA ARG A 301 -16.47 -45.21 14.05
C ARG A 301 -17.62 -45.95 14.76
N LEU A 302 -17.34 -46.78 15.75
CA LEU A 302 -18.37 -47.59 16.43
C LEU A 302 -18.19 -47.56 17.94
N ASN A 303 -19.20 -47.05 18.66
CA ASN A 303 -19.31 -47.16 20.12
C ASN A 303 -19.95 -48.51 20.45
N GLY A 304 -19.14 -49.51 20.81
CA GLY A 304 -19.63 -50.76 21.40
C GLY A 304 -19.73 -50.63 22.93
N PRO A 305 -20.65 -51.36 23.60
CA PRO A 305 -20.83 -51.25 25.04
C PRO A 305 -19.59 -51.74 25.78
N ALA A 306 -19.09 -50.91 26.70
CA ALA A 306 -18.09 -51.32 27.67
C ALA A 306 -18.73 -52.34 28.63
N LEU A 307 -18.12 -53.52 28.75
CA LEU A 307 -18.47 -54.66 29.62
C LEU A 307 -19.28 -55.78 28.94
N SER A 308 -18.56 -56.74 28.36
CA SER A 308 -18.90 -58.16 28.55
C SER A 308 -17.62 -58.90 28.96
N LEU A 309 -17.68 -59.54 30.12
CA LEU A 309 -16.66 -60.41 30.70
C LEU A 309 -17.07 -61.85 30.40
N GLN A 310 -16.24 -62.55 29.63
CA GLN A 310 -15.93 -63.99 29.57
C GLN A 310 -15.61 -64.43 28.15
#